data_AF-A0A7C2HZI3-F1
#
_entry.id   AF-A0A7C2HZI3-F1
#
_cell.length_a   1.000
_cell.length_b   1.000
_cell.length_c   1.000
_cell.angle_alpha   90.00
_cell.angle_beta   90.00
_cell.angle_gamma   90.00
#
_symmetry.space_group_name_H-M   'P 1'
#
loop_
_entity.id
_entity.type
_entity.pdbx_description
1 polymer ?
#
loop_
_entity_poly.entity_id
_entity_poly.type
_entity_poly.pdbx_seq_one_letter_code
_entity_poly.pdbx_strand_id
1 'polypeptide(L)'
;MEGLFLGALSVVLVDVVLAGDNACVIAMAVRRLPKQQRFVGIILGAGAAVVLRVSLIFVASQIIMLPFLKLIGGVLVIWIAIRLLRDHAACEVNGREARKLIEAIKFIMVADLIMSTDNILAIAAVAKGNLLLLVFGLGLSIPLVVFGSSFLCILMDRYPATTYLAAAV
;
A
#
# COMPACT_ATOMS: atom_id res chain seq x y z
N MET A 1 -17.78 -23.21 -11.52
CA MET A 1 -17.37 -21.88 -12.01
C MET A 1 -17.95 -20.74 -11.15
N GLU A 2 -19.15 -20.90 -10.58
CA GLU A 2 -19.79 -19.86 -9.74
C GLU A 2 -19.02 -19.48 -8.47
N GLY A 3 -18.40 -20.44 -7.78
CA GLY A 3 -17.60 -20.16 -6.57
C GLY A 3 -16.30 -19.38 -6.80
N LEU A 4 -15.70 -19.49 -8.00
CA LEU A 4 -14.51 -18.71 -8.37
C LEU A 4 -14.87 -17.26 -8.67
N PHE A 5 -16.00 -17.04 -9.34
CA PHE A 5 -16.50 -15.70 -9.66
C PHE A 5 -16.94 -14.95 -8.39
N LEU A 6 -17.66 -15.63 -7.49
CA LEU A 6 -18.03 -15.07 -6.19
C LEU A 6 -16.80 -14.77 -5.33
N GLY A 7 -15.80 -15.66 -5.31
CA GLY A 7 -14.52 -15.42 -4.62
C GLY A 7 -13.74 -14.23 -5.20
N ALA A 8 -13.66 -14.12 -6.53
CA ALA A 8 -13.04 -12.98 -7.20
C ALA A 8 -13.74 -11.67 -6.86
N LEU A 9 -15.07 -11.65 -6.88
CA LEU A 9 -15.86 -10.48 -6.54
C LEU A 9 -15.64 -10.06 -5.08
N SER A 10 -15.57 -11.02 -4.16
CA SER A 10 -15.27 -10.74 -2.75
C SER A 10 -13.86 -10.20 -2.53
N VAL A 11 -12.84 -10.77 -3.18
CA VAL A 11 -11.47 -10.25 -3.10
C VAL A 11 -11.39 -8.84 -3.66
N VAL A 12 -11.99 -8.58 -4.82
CA VAL A 12 -12.03 -7.24 -5.42
C VAL A 12 -12.79 -6.26 -4.54
N LEU A 13 -13.93 -6.65 -3.96
CA LEU A 13 -14.70 -5.79 -3.05
C LEU A 13 -13.89 -5.42 -1.81
N VAL A 14 -13.24 -6.40 -1.18
CA VAL A 14 -12.37 -6.16 -0.02
C VAL A 14 -11.21 -5.25 -0.41
N ASP A 15 -10.52 -5.53 -1.53
CA ASP A 15 -9.41 -4.70 -1.99
C ASP A 15 -9.85 -3.26 -2.35
N VAL A 16 -11.04 -3.07 -2.93
CA VAL A 16 -11.56 -1.73 -3.29
C VAL A 16 -11.91 -0.93 -2.04
N VAL A 17 -12.56 -1.55 -1.05
CA VAL A 17 -12.87 -0.90 0.22
C VAL A 17 -11.57 -0.51 0.93
N LEU A 18 -10.60 -1.42 0.99
CA LEU A 18 -9.27 -1.17 1.57
C LEU A 18 -8.42 -0.18 0.75
N ALA A 19 -8.64 -0.07 -0.55
CA ALA A 19 -7.90 0.84 -1.42
C ALA A 19 -8.21 2.32 -1.14
N GLY A 20 -9.40 2.63 -0.59
CA GLY A 20 -9.80 3.99 -0.25
C GLY A 20 -8.86 4.66 0.75
N ASP A 21 -8.58 3.98 1.86
CA ASP A 21 -7.71 4.47 2.93
C ASP A 21 -6.26 4.58 2.46
N ASN A 22 -5.80 3.60 1.67
CA ASN A 22 -4.48 3.65 1.03
C ASN A 22 -4.36 4.85 0.06
N ALA A 23 -5.42 5.17 -0.68
CA ALA A 23 -5.46 6.33 -1.55
C ALA A 23 -5.43 7.65 -0.76
N CYS A 24 -6.06 7.72 0.42
CA CYS A 24 -5.99 8.86 1.33
C CYS A 24 -4.55 9.09 1.85
N VAL A 25 -3.89 8.05 2.33
CA VAL A 25 -2.49 8.11 2.80
C VAL A 25 -1.55 8.55 1.68
N ILE A 26 -1.69 7.97 0.48
CA ILE A 26 -0.90 8.34 -0.70
C ILE A 26 -1.13 9.82 -1.05
N ALA A 27 -2.38 10.27 -1.11
CA ALA A 27 -2.73 11.65 -1.41
C ALA A 27 -2.14 12.63 -0.37
N MET A 28 -2.19 12.28 0.92
CA MET A 28 -1.58 13.07 2.00
C MET A 28 -0.06 13.20 1.85
N ALA A 29 0.63 12.10 1.54
CA ALA A 29 2.07 12.06 1.38
C ALA A 29 2.54 12.89 0.17
N VAL A 30 1.91 12.68 -0.99
CA VAL A 30 2.30 13.35 -2.25
C VAL A 30 1.87 14.81 -2.32
N ARG A 31 0.87 15.26 -1.54
CA ARG A 31 0.45 16.68 -1.53
C ARG A 31 1.57 17.63 -1.13
N ARG A 32 2.55 17.14 -0.34
CA ARG A 32 3.75 17.88 0.07
C ARG A 32 4.79 18.05 -1.04
N LEU A 33 4.63 17.35 -2.18
CA LEU A 33 5.51 17.43 -3.34
C LEU A 33 5.15 18.59 -4.29
N PRO A 34 6.12 19.10 -5.07
CA PRO A 34 5.86 20.03 -6.16
C PRO A 34 4.82 19.44 -7.13
N LYS A 35 3.91 20.25 -7.67
CA LYS A 35 2.78 19.80 -8.51
C LYS A 35 3.21 18.88 -9.65
N GLN A 36 4.37 19.14 -10.26
CA GLN A 36 4.93 18.36 -11.37
C GLN A 36 5.35 16.94 -10.96
N GLN A 37 5.68 16.71 -9.70
CA GLN A 37 6.16 15.42 -9.18
C GLN A 37 5.06 14.60 -8.49
N ARG A 38 3.89 15.18 -8.24
CA ARG A 38 2.81 14.50 -7.52
C ARG A 38 2.35 13.23 -8.24
N PHE A 39 2.13 13.31 -9.54
CA PHE A 39 1.71 12.15 -10.34
C PHE A 39 2.77 11.05 -10.33
N VAL A 40 4.05 11.42 -10.46
CA VAL A 40 5.18 10.49 -10.36
C VAL A 40 5.24 9.87 -8.95
N GLY A 41 5.04 10.66 -7.90
CA GLY A 41 4.98 10.19 -6.51
C GLY A 41 3.82 9.25 -6.25
N ILE A 42 2.66 9.49 -6.85
CA ILE A 42 1.50 8.60 -6.76
C ILE A 42 1.80 7.27 -7.44
N ILE A 43 2.31 7.27 -8.67
CA ILE A 43 2.61 6.04 -9.41
C ILE A 43 3.70 5.24 -8.72
N LEU A 44 4.83 5.89 -8.38
CA LEU A 44 5.95 5.21 -7.73
C LEU A 44 5.58 4.76 -6.31
N GLY A 45 4.83 5.57 -5.56
CA GLY A 45 4.35 5.23 -4.22
C GLY A 45 3.37 4.06 -4.23
N ALA A 46 2.34 4.11 -5.09
CA ALA A 46 1.38 3.02 -5.24
C ALA A 46 2.05 1.73 -5.75
N GLY A 47 2.96 1.84 -6.73
CA GLY A 47 3.72 0.70 -7.24
C GLY A 47 4.60 0.06 -6.16
N ALA A 48 5.34 0.86 -5.39
CA ALA A 48 6.18 0.37 -4.31
C ALA A 48 5.36 -0.27 -3.18
N ALA A 49 4.24 0.34 -2.79
CA ALA A 49 3.30 -0.21 -1.81
C ALA A 49 2.73 -1.56 -2.25
N VAL A 50 2.30 -1.67 -3.52
CA VAL A 50 1.75 -2.94 -4.04
C VAL A 50 2.81 -4.03 -4.10
N VAL A 51 4.03 -3.72 -4.51
CA VAL A 51 5.15 -4.68 -4.50
C VAL A 51 5.44 -5.16 -3.07
N LEU A 52 5.46 -4.24 -2.11
CA LEU A 52 5.60 -4.58 -0.69
C LEU A 52 4.46 -5.51 -0.26
N ARG A 53 3.21 -5.15 -0.53
CA ARG A 53 2.02 -5.93 -0.19
C ARG A 53 2.04 -7.34 -0.79
N VAL A 54 2.34 -7.48 -2.08
CA VAL A 54 2.48 -8.80 -2.75
C VAL A 54 3.55 -9.64 -2.06
N SER A 55 4.69 -9.02 -1.73
CA SER A 55 5.79 -9.70 -1.04
C SER A 55 5.37 -10.18 0.34
N LEU A 56 4.66 -9.36 1.10
CA LEU A 56 4.15 -9.70 2.43
C LEU A 56 3.11 -10.83 2.36
N ILE A 57 2.17 -10.79 1.40
CA ILE A 57 1.18 -11.86 1.19
C ILE A 57 1.86 -13.16 0.80
N PHE A 58 2.83 -13.10 -0.12
CA PHE A 58 3.59 -14.26 -0.54
C PHE A 58 4.28 -14.90 0.67
N VAL A 59 5.01 -14.12 1.45
CA VAL A 59 5.68 -14.58 2.67
C VAL A 59 4.65 -15.14 3.67
N ALA A 60 3.55 -14.44 3.94
CA ALA A 60 2.48 -14.89 4.83
C ALA A 60 1.81 -16.19 4.36
N SER A 61 1.66 -16.39 3.05
CA SER A 61 1.08 -17.61 2.48
C SER A 61 1.97 -18.84 2.71
N GLN A 62 3.30 -18.68 2.63
CA GLN A 62 4.25 -19.76 2.91
C GLN A 62 4.27 -20.11 4.41
N ILE A 63 4.12 -19.09 5.26
CA ILE A 63 4.09 -19.21 6.72
C ILE A 63 2.95 -20.12 7.23
N ILE A 64 1.79 -20.13 6.56
CA ILE A 64 0.59 -20.85 7.03
C ILE A 64 0.77 -22.38 6.97
N MET A 65 1.64 -22.90 6.11
CA MET A 65 1.85 -24.35 5.95
C MET A 65 2.87 -24.97 6.92
N LEU A 66 3.76 -24.18 7.54
CA LEU A 66 4.82 -24.70 8.42
C LEU A 66 4.92 -23.88 9.72
N PRO A 67 4.64 -24.46 10.91
CA PRO A 67 4.63 -23.72 12.17
C PRO A 67 5.97 -23.04 12.51
N PHE A 68 7.10 -23.59 12.06
CA PHE A 68 8.43 -22.99 12.25
C PHE A 68 8.78 -21.89 11.25
N LEU A 69 8.13 -21.85 10.08
CA LEU A 69 8.38 -20.83 9.05
C LEU A 69 7.75 -19.47 9.42
N LYS A 70 6.76 -19.46 10.32
CA LYS A 70 6.16 -18.27 10.96
C LYS A 70 7.20 -17.29 11.50
N LEU A 71 8.25 -17.81 12.15
CA LEU A 71 9.30 -16.99 12.72
C LEU A 71 10.17 -16.33 11.65
N ILE A 72 10.57 -17.08 10.62
CA ILE A 72 11.45 -16.57 9.56
C ILE A 72 10.73 -15.53 8.70
N GLY A 73 9.47 -15.77 8.35
CA GLY A 73 8.70 -14.83 7.57
C GLY A 73 8.38 -13.54 8.34
N GLY A 74 8.04 -13.63 9.63
CA GLY A 74 7.88 -12.45 10.49
C GLY A 74 9.16 -11.62 10.60
N VAL A 75 10.32 -12.28 10.73
CA VAL A 75 11.64 -11.63 10.74
C VAL A 75 11.93 -10.93 9.40
N LEU A 76 11.58 -11.55 8.27
CA LEU A 76 11.77 -10.94 6.95
C LEU A 76 10.91 -9.69 6.76
N VAL A 77 9.65 -9.72 7.19
CA VAL A 77 8.76 -8.54 7.19
C VAL A 77 9.32 -7.42 8.04
N ILE A 78 9.72 -7.72 9.28
CA ILE A 78 10.35 -6.76 10.18
C ILE A 78 11.64 -6.20 9.58
N TRP A 79 12.45 -7.03 8.92
CA TRP A 79 13.67 -6.59 8.27
C TRP A 79 13.40 -5.62 7.11
N ILE A 80 12.40 -5.89 6.26
CA ILE A 80 11.97 -4.97 5.19
C ILE A 80 11.47 -3.67 5.79
N ALA A 81 10.62 -3.73 6.82
CA ALA A 81 10.11 -2.57 7.56
C ALA A 81 11.23 -1.68 8.11
N ILE A 82 12.18 -2.29 8.82
CA ILE A 82 13.32 -1.60 9.41
C ILE A 82 14.23 -1.03 8.33
N ARG A 83 14.44 -1.73 7.21
CA ARG A 83 15.25 -1.23 6.09
C ARG A 83 14.60 0.02 5.47
N LEU A 84 13.29 -0.01 5.27
CA LEU A 84 12.53 1.14 4.77
C LEU A 84 12.53 2.33 5.75
N LEU A 85 12.42 2.06 7.07
CA LEU A 85 12.48 3.07 8.14
C LEU A 85 13.89 3.63 8.37
N ARG A 86 14.93 2.81 8.27
CA ARG A 86 16.31 3.27 8.48
C ARG A 86 16.77 4.16 7.34
N ASP A 87 16.33 3.87 6.11
CA ASP A 87 16.56 4.78 4.99
C ASP A 87 15.84 6.12 5.19
N HIS A 88 14.84 6.23 6.06
CA HIS A 88 14.25 7.51 6.48
C HIS A 88 15.05 8.25 7.54
N ALA A 89 15.67 7.51 8.48
CA ALA A 89 16.40 8.09 9.61
C ALA A 89 17.84 8.53 9.25
N ALA A 90 18.42 7.97 8.20
CA ALA A 90 19.70 8.42 7.65
C ALA A 90 19.46 9.54 6.63
N CYS A 91 19.48 10.79 7.10
CA CYS A 91 20.20 11.91 6.51
C CYS A 91 19.51 13.24 6.82
N GLU A 92 20.22 14.11 7.54
CA GLU A 92 19.95 15.53 7.62
C GLU A 92 20.43 16.29 6.36
N VAL A 93 19.75 17.43 6.12
CA VAL A 93 20.12 18.68 5.43
C VAL A 93 20.68 18.65 3.99
N ASN A 94 20.16 19.60 3.19
CA ASN A 94 20.54 20.05 1.83
C ASN A 94 20.15 19.21 0.60
N GLY A 95 19.13 19.70 -0.13
CA GLY A 95 19.10 19.67 -1.61
C GLY A 95 18.17 18.68 -2.32
N ARG A 96 17.40 19.25 -3.27
CA ARG A 96 16.75 18.68 -4.48
C ARG A 96 15.44 17.93 -4.27
N GLU A 97 14.44 18.32 -5.06
CA GLU A 97 13.06 17.80 -5.06
C GLU A 97 12.95 16.26 -5.11
N ALA A 98 13.92 15.59 -5.72
CA ALA A 98 14.06 14.13 -5.70
C ALA A 98 14.10 13.52 -4.28
N ARG A 99 14.64 14.24 -3.29
CA ARG A 99 14.71 13.79 -1.88
C ARG A 99 13.32 13.78 -1.23
N LYS A 100 12.48 14.78 -1.55
CA LYS A 100 11.08 14.85 -1.06
C LYS A 100 10.24 13.72 -1.65
N LEU A 101 10.45 13.39 -2.93
CA LEU A 101 9.77 12.27 -3.59
C LEU A 101 10.07 10.94 -2.90
N ILE A 102 11.35 10.67 -2.61
CA ILE A 102 11.78 9.45 -1.90
C ILE A 102 11.17 9.39 -0.50
N GLU A 103 11.17 10.51 0.24
CA GLU A 103 10.57 10.61 1.57
C GLU A 103 9.06 10.31 1.53
N ALA A 104 8.33 10.87 0.56
CA ALA A 104 6.92 10.59 0.37
C ALA A 104 6.65 9.12 0.04
N ILE A 105 7.42 8.52 -0.87
CA ILE A 105 7.28 7.09 -1.24
C ILE A 105 7.52 6.20 -0.02
N LYS A 106 8.57 6.48 0.76
CA LYS A 106 8.85 5.68 1.96
C LYS A 106 7.80 5.89 3.05
N PHE A 107 7.23 7.08 3.22
CA PHE A 107 6.10 7.29 4.14
C PHE A 107 4.90 6.44 3.71
N ILE A 108 4.58 6.44 2.41
CA ILE A 108 3.54 5.57 1.82
C ILE A 108 3.80 4.11 2.14
N MET A 109 5.02 3.60 1.95
CA MET A 109 5.34 2.19 2.22
C MET A 109 5.23 1.82 3.70
N VAL A 110 5.66 2.70 4.61
CA VAL A 110 5.55 2.44 6.06
C VAL A 110 4.10 2.43 6.49
N ALA A 111 3.30 3.38 6.01
CA ALA A 111 1.87 3.42 6.28
C ALA A 111 1.14 2.21 5.67
N ASP A 112 1.46 1.84 4.43
CA ASP A 112 0.94 0.64 3.77
C ASP A 112 1.32 -0.63 4.54
N LEU A 113 2.53 -0.74 5.10
CA LEU A 113 2.92 -1.89 5.91
C LEU A 113 2.07 -2.01 7.19
N ILE A 114 1.88 -0.90 7.91
CA ILE A 114 1.10 -0.88 9.15
C ILE A 114 -0.35 -1.28 8.86
N MET A 115 -0.96 -0.65 7.85
CA MET A 115 -2.34 -0.94 7.45
C MET A 115 -2.48 -2.35 6.83
N SER A 116 -1.52 -2.77 6.01
CA SER A 116 -1.60 -4.03 5.28
C SER A 116 -1.45 -5.24 6.18
N THR A 117 -0.90 -5.11 7.38
CA THR A 117 -0.82 -6.22 8.34
C THR A 117 -2.19 -6.83 8.60
N ASP A 118 -3.23 -6.00 8.79
CA ASP A 118 -4.61 -6.46 9.00
C ASP A 118 -5.27 -6.88 7.66
N ASN A 119 -4.99 -6.15 6.58
CA ASN A 119 -5.54 -6.46 5.25
C ASN A 119 -5.06 -7.80 4.71
N ILE A 120 -3.80 -8.18 4.95
CA ILE A 120 -3.21 -9.43 4.49
C ILE A 120 -3.88 -10.62 5.17
N LEU A 121 -4.20 -10.52 6.46
CA LEU A 121 -4.94 -11.56 7.18
C LEU A 121 -6.35 -11.74 6.60
N ALA A 122 -7.05 -10.64 6.31
CA ALA A 122 -8.37 -10.65 5.69
C ALA A 122 -8.34 -11.26 4.27
N ILE A 123 -7.40 -10.83 3.43
CA ILE A 123 -7.28 -11.33 2.05
C ILE A 123 -6.80 -12.79 2.05
N ALA A 124 -5.88 -13.19 2.93
CA ALA A 124 -5.46 -14.59 3.05
C ALA A 124 -6.64 -15.51 3.45
N ALA A 125 -7.53 -15.04 4.33
CA ALA A 125 -8.74 -15.77 4.72
C ALA A 125 -9.73 -15.92 3.55
N VAL A 126 -9.91 -14.87 2.74
CA VAL A 126 -10.86 -14.86 1.61
C VAL A 126 -10.31 -15.59 0.38
N ALA A 127 -9.02 -15.42 0.07
CA ALA A 127 -8.39 -15.98 -1.13
C ALA A 127 -8.16 -17.49 -1.06
N LYS A 128 -8.25 -18.11 0.13
CA LYS A 128 -8.10 -19.57 0.36
C LYS A 128 -6.91 -20.20 -0.39
N GLY A 129 -5.81 -19.45 -0.55
CA GLY A 129 -4.59 -19.90 -1.23
C GLY A 129 -4.59 -19.79 -2.77
N ASN A 130 -5.61 -19.23 -3.40
CA ASN A 130 -5.62 -19.05 -4.86
C ASN A 130 -4.84 -17.77 -5.26
N LEU A 131 -3.55 -17.96 -5.53
CA LEU A 131 -2.62 -16.91 -5.96
C LEU A 131 -3.10 -16.15 -7.21
N LEU A 132 -3.84 -16.80 -8.10
CA LEU A 132 -4.31 -16.21 -9.37
C LEU A 132 -5.41 -15.17 -9.12
N LEU A 133 -6.31 -15.44 -8.15
CA LEU A 133 -7.32 -14.49 -7.68
C LEU A 133 -6.67 -13.27 -7.00
N LEU A 134 -5.62 -13.51 -6.21
CA LEU A 134 -4.84 -12.48 -5.53
C LEU A 134 -4.15 -11.53 -6.51
N VAL A 135 -3.42 -12.07 -7.48
CA VAL A 135 -2.72 -11.28 -8.50
C VAL A 135 -3.70 -10.48 -9.36
N PHE A 136 -4.85 -11.07 -9.69
CA PHE A 136 -5.90 -10.37 -10.45
C PHE A 136 -6.52 -9.20 -9.66
N GLY A 137 -6.86 -9.42 -8.39
CA GLY A 137 -7.37 -8.35 -7.50
C GLY A 137 -6.37 -7.21 -7.34
N LEU A 138 -5.11 -7.54 -7.08
CA LEU A 138 -4.02 -6.56 -6.96
C LEU A 138 -3.78 -5.79 -8.26
N GLY A 139 -3.82 -6.47 -9.41
CA GLY A 139 -3.67 -5.82 -10.71
C GLY A 139 -4.76 -4.79 -11.02
N LEU A 140 -6.01 -5.07 -10.60
CA LEU A 140 -7.15 -4.17 -10.78
C LEU A 140 -7.15 -3.02 -9.76
N SER A 141 -6.53 -3.22 -8.60
CA SER A 141 -6.42 -2.23 -7.53
C SER A 141 -5.42 -1.12 -7.85
N ILE A 142 -4.33 -1.39 -8.60
CA ILE A 142 -3.32 -0.38 -8.94
C ILE A 142 -3.92 0.84 -9.67
N PRO A 143 -4.66 0.68 -10.79
CA PRO A 143 -5.29 1.82 -11.45
C PRO A 143 -6.23 2.57 -10.50
N LEU A 144 -7.01 1.83 -9.72
CA LEU A 144 -8.03 2.39 -8.84
C LEU A 144 -7.40 3.25 -7.73
N VAL A 145 -6.30 2.80 -7.13
CA VAL A 145 -5.53 3.58 -6.15
C VAL A 145 -4.87 4.79 -6.81
N VAL A 146 -4.30 4.65 -8.02
CA VAL A 146 -3.65 5.77 -8.74
C VAL A 146 -4.67 6.86 -9.11
N PHE A 147 -5.82 6.48 -9.66
CA PHE A 147 -6.90 7.42 -9.97
C PHE A 147 -7.52 8.01 -8.69
N GLY A 148 -7.81 7.17 -7.69
CA GLY A 148 -8.40 7.58 -6.42
C GLY A 148 -7.52 8.57 -5.66
N SER A 149 -6.23 8.27 -5.52
CA SER A 149 -5.27 9.15 -4.84
C SER A 149 -5.04 10.46 -5.61
N SER A 150 -5.05 10.43 -6.95
CA SER A 150 -4.99 11.64 -7.77
C SER A 150 -6.23 12.51 -7.56
N PHE A 151 -7.42 11.91 -7.57
CA PHE A 151 -8.68 12.62 -7.32
C PHE A 151 -8.71 13.20 -5.91
N LEU A 152 -8.34 12.40 -4.90
CA LEU A 152 -8.25 12.85 -3.50
C LEU A 152 -7.24 13.98 -3.33
N CYS A 153 -6.08 13.91 -3.97
CA CYS A 153 -5.09 14.99 -3.91
C CYS A 153 -5.67 16.32 -4.43
N ILE A 154 -6.41 16.30 -5.55
CA ILE A 154 -7.10 17.48 -6.10
C ILE A 154 -8.20 17.96 -5.14
N LEU A 155 -8.98 17.04 -4.58
CA LEU A 155 -10.05 17.36 -3.65
C LEU A 155 -9.51 18.01 -2.37
N MET A 156 -8.38 17.51 -1.86
CA MET A 156 -7.68 18.01 -0.69
C MET A 156 -7.01 19.37 -0.91
N ASP A 157 -6.60 19.69 -2.14
CA ASP A 157 -6.15 21.04 -2.51
C ASP A 157 -7.33 22.02 -2.57
N ARG A 158 -8.52 21.57 -3.00
CA ARG A 158 -9.71 22.41 -3.15
C ARG A 158 -10.50 22.59 -1.84
N TYR A 159 -10.51 21.57 -0.98
CA TYR A 159 -11.22 21.53 0.29
C TYR A 159 -10.28 21.05 1.41
N PRO A 160 -9.54 21.96 2.06
CA PRO A 160 -8.56 21.61 3.09
C PRO A 160 -9.14 20.83 4.28
N ALA A 161 -10.43 20.98 4.56
CA ALA A 161 -11.14 20.23 5.60
C ALA A 161 -11.08 18.69 5.38
N THR A 162 -11.00 18.23 4.13
CA THR A 162 -10.90 16.80 3.80
C THR A 162 -9.60 16.17 4.28
N THR A 163 -8.56 16.97 4.57
CA THR A 163 -7.31 16.47 5.16
C THR A 163 -7.54 15.89 6.56
N TYR A 164 -8.44 16.47 7.35
CA TYR A 164 -8.72 15.98 8.70
C TYR A 164 -9.48 14.66 8.65
N LEU A 165 -10.36 14.48 7.66
CA LEU A 165 -11.03 13.20 7.42
C LEU A 165 -10.03 12.13 6.98
N ALA A 166 -9.10 12.45 6.07
CA ALA A 166 -8.07 11.53 5.63
C ALA A 166 -7.07 11.15 6.74
N ALA A 167 -6.80 12.05 7.69
CA ALA A 167 -5.91 11.79 8.82
C ALA A 167 -6.58 11.06 10.00
N ALA A 168 -7.91 10.92 9.97
CA ALA A 168 -8.69 10.22 10.99
C ALA A 168 -8.90 8.72 10.69
N VAL A 169 -8.46 8.28 9.51
CA VAL A 169 -8.42 6.89 9.04
C VAL A 169 -7.10 6.26 9.48
#